data_AF-A0A420M6A1-F1
#
_entry.id   AF-A0A420M6A1-F1
#
_cell.length_a   1.000
_cell.length_b   1.000
_cell.length_c   1.000
_cell.angle_alpha   90.00
_cell.angle_beta   90.00
_cell.angle_gamma   90.00
#
_symmetry.space_group_name_H-M   'P 1'
#
loop_
_entity.id
_entity.type
_entity.pdbx_description
1 polymer ?
#
loop_
_entity_poly.entity_id
_entity_poly.type
_entity_poly.pdbx_seq_one_letter_code
_entity_poly.pdbx_strand_id
1 'polypeptide(L)'
;MSSSAIIHFTAVMGIQQRSLAFHSAHNSTSELAGLIWIGRLLFLEYALPVHSYVTLVYEWPCRDHYPSQPDRLDAIRKKYLIRGCYTPFGEIIELKAFAKSIVKREGIPGNLSWDPDGQSFTIGHDTKFKLSEFCATHCKAIRLVQERVDEMMLGLEVNIDTDEIQDDLTCRKAGWSFMQDTKNKLADIWERLADTLVLHTHAHTSLLRPVGHCPEGSMS
;
A
#
# COMPACT_ATOMS: atom_id res chain seq x y z
N MET A 1 15.15 -30.93 1.36
CA MET A 1 13.73 -30.74 1.69
C MET A 1 12.78 -31.15 0.55
N SER A 2 13.30 -31.61 -0.59
CA SER A 2 12.56 -31.96 -1.82
C SER A 2 11.75 -33.26 -1.81
N SER A 3 11.28 -33.74 -0.65
CA SER A 3 10.56 -35.03 -0.56
C SER A 3 9.48 -35.08 0.53
N SER A 4 8.96 -33.92 0.96
CA SER A 4 7.89 -33.90 1.96
C SER A 4 6.53 -34.05 1.29
N ALA A 5 5.85 -35.18 1.54
CA ALA A 5 4.53 -35.47 0.96
C ALA A 5 3.49 -34.37 1.28
N ILE A 6 3.54 -33.79 2.49
CA ILE A 6 2.59 -32.73 2.89
C ILE A 6 2.85 -31.41 2.13
N ILE A 7 4.10 -31.12 1.78
CA ILE A 7 4.44 -29.94 0.97
C ILE A 7 3.97 -30.14 -0.46
N HIS A 8 4.19 -31.32 -1.04
CA HIS A 8 3.66 -31.65 -2.36
C HIS A 8 2.13 -31.59 -2.39
N PHE A 9 1.46 -32.14 -1.38
CA PHE A 9 0.01 -32.03 -1.25
C PHE A 9 -0.45 -30.57 -1.17
N THR A 10 0.23 -29.75 -0.36
CA THR A 10 -0.08 -28.32 -0.22
C THR A 10 0.13 -27.57 -1.53
N ALA A 11 1.19 -27.89 -2.28
CA ALA A 11 1.45 -27.30 -3.59
C ALA A 11 0.36 -27.66 -4.61
N VAL A 12 -0.10 -28.92 -4.62
CA VAL A 12 -1.20 -29.37 -5.49
C VAL A 12 -2.53 -28.69 -5.12
N MET A 13 -2.82 -28.51 -3.82
CA MET A 13 -4.02 -27.77 -3.41
C MET A 13 -4.01 -26.31 -3.88
N GLY A 14 -2.83 -25.71 -4.04
CA GLY A 14 -2.68 -24.37 -4.59
C GLY A 14 -3.01 -24.24 -6.08
N ILE A 15 -3.38 -25.32 -6.77
CA ILE A 15 -3.70 -25.35 -8.21
C ILE A 15 -5.19 -25.57 -8.42
N GLN A 16 -5.82 -24.69 -9.21
CA GLN A 16 -7.22 -24.80 -9.59
C GLN A 16 -7.44 -25.97 -10.56
N GLN A 17 -8.39 -26.84 -10.24
CA GLN A 17 -8.64 -28.07 -11.02
C GLN A 17 -9.04 -27.81 -12.49
N ARG A 18 -9.80 -26.74 -12.77
CA ARG A 18 -10.34 -26.47 -14.12
C ARG A 18 -9.39 -25.70 -15.01
N SER A 19 -8.74 -24.68 -14.48
CA SER A 19 -7.87 -23.76 -15.25
C SER A 19 -6.40 -24.18 -15.21
N LEU A 20 -6.02 -25.06 -14.27
CA LEU A 20 -4.63 -25.38 -13.93
C LEU A 20 -3.80 -24.15 -13.54
N ALA A 21 -4.46 -23.04 -13.20
CA ALA A 21 -3.83 -21.83 -12.70
C ALA A 21 -3.64 -21.92 -11.17
N PHE A 22 -2.70 -21.15 -10.64
CA PHE A 22 -2.52 -21.02 -9.20
C PHE A 22 -3.67 -20.23 -8.56
N HIS A 23 -4.05 -20.60 -7.34
CA HIS A 23 -4.94 -19.79 -6.51
C HIS A 23 -4.29 -18.43 -6.21
N SER A 24 -5.09 -17.37 -6.22
CA SER A 24 -4.65 -16.06 -5.73
C SER A 24 -4.32 -16.14 -4.24
N ALA A 25 -3.51 -15.21 -3.74
CA ALA A 25 -3.16 -15.14 -2.32
C ALA A 25 -4.40 -15.04 -1.41
N HIS A 26 -5.47 -14.38 -1.89
CA HIS A 26 -6.75 -14.31 -1.20
C HIS A 26 -7.40 -15.67 -1.02
N ASN A 27 -7.47 -16.47 -2.08
CA ASN A 27 -8.12 -17.76 -2.07
C ASN A 27 -7.27 -18.83 -1.36
N SER A 28 -5.94 -18.76 -1.48
CA SER A 28 -5.04 -19.73 -0.84
C SER A 28 -4.95 -19.56 0.68
N THR A 29 -5.31 -18.38 1.23
CA THR A 29 -5.18 -18.11 2.66
C THR A 29 -6.12 -18.96 3.52
N SER A 30 -7.33 -19.26 3.04
CA SER A 30 -8.30 -20.11 3.73
C SER A 30 -7.87 -21.59 3.72
N GLU A 31 -7.39 -22.07 2.58
CA GLU A 31 -6.89 -23.46 2.43
C GLU A 31 -5.68 -23.72 3.33
N LEU A 32 -4.68 -22.82 3.30
CA LEU A 32 -3.52 -22.90 4.18
C LEU A 32 -3.92 -22.78 5.66
N ALA A 33 -4.94 -21.99 5.99
CA ALA A 33 -5.46 -21.93 7.35
C ALA A 33 -6.08 -23.28 7.77
N GLY A 34 -6.81 -23.95 6.88
CA GLY A 34 -7.36 -25.29 7.11
C GLY A 34 -6.27 -26.33 7.37
N LEU A 35 -5.22 -26.35 6.54
CA LEU A 35 -4.06 -27.24 6.75
C LEU A 35 -3.38 -26.99 8.11
N ILE A 36 -3.16 -25.72 8.46
CA ILE A 36 -2.55 -25.38 9.75
C ILE A 36 -3.45 -25.78 10.91
N TRP A 37 -4.77 -25.64 10.78
CA TRP A 37 -5.71 -26.07 11.80
C TRP A 37 -5.64 -27.59 12.03
N ILE A 38 -5.73 -28.37 10.96
CA ILE A 38 -5.63 -29.84 11.02
C ILE A 38 -4.29 -30.26 11.61
N GLY A 39 -3.18 -29.68 11.12
CA GLY A 39 -1.86 -30.03 11.65
C GLY A 39 -1.68 -29.67 13.12
N ARG A 40 -2.27 -28.57 13.61
CA ARG A 40 -2.29 -28.25 15.05
C ARG A 40 -3.02 -29.31 15.87
N LEU A 41 -4.14 -29.84 15.38
CA LEU A 41 -4.86 -30.93 16.04
C LEU A 41 -4.01 -32.21 16.06
N LEU A 42 -3.38 -32.55 14.95
CA LEU A 42 -2.47 -33.71 14.87
C LEU A 42 -1.27 -33.55 15.81
N PHE A 43 -0.68 -32.35 15.89
CA PHE A 43 0.42 -32.09 16.82
C PHE A 43 -0.02 -32.06 18.28
N LEU A 44 -1.26 -31.68 18.56
CA LEU A 44 -1.83 -31.75 19.91
C LEU A 44 -2.00 -33.21 20.34
N GLU A 45 -2.59 -34.04 19.47
CA GLU A 45 -2.70 -35.49 19.70
C GLU A 45 -1.31 -36.13 19.83
N TYR A 46 -0.35 -35.70 18.99
CA TYR A 46 1.04 -36.14 19.07
C TYR A 46 1.67 -35.78 20.44
N ALA A 47 1.43 -34.55 20.90
CA ALA A 47 2.06 -34.05 22.11
C ALA A 47 1.49 -34.72 23.38
N LEU A 48 0.16 -34.81 23.46
CA LEU A 48 -0.58 -35.20 24.66
C LEU A 48 -1.82 -36.04 24.30
N PRO A 49 -1.63 -37.28 23.82
CA PRO A 49 -2.76 -38.12 23.45
C PRO A 49 -3.57 -38.50 24.68
N VAL A 50 -4.89 -38.56 24.55
CA VAL A 50 -5.77 -38.90 25.70
C VAL A 50 -5.60 -40.36 26.09
N HIS A 51 -5.42 -41.24 25.12
CA HIS A 51 -5.23 -42.68 25.31
C HIS A 51 -3.88 -43.11 24.74
N SER A 52 -3.33 -44.20 25.27
CA SER A 52 -2.13 -44.79 24.68
C SER A 52 -2.46 -45.48 23.36
N TYR A 53 -1.55 -45.37 22.40
CA TYR A 53 -1.62 -46.10 21.14
C TYR A 53 -0.71 -47.32 21.21
N VAL A 54 -1.27 -48.43 21.71
CA VAL A 54 -0.57 -49.72 21.82
C VAL A 54 -0.49 -50.49 20.50
N THR A 55 -1.24 -50.05 19.49
CA THR A 55 -1.31 -50.69 18.16
C THR A 55 -0.23 -50.20 17.20
N LEU A 56 0.53 -49.16 17.57
CA LEU A 56 1.62 -48.63 16.74
C LEU A 56 2.89 -49.47 16.93
N VAL A 57 3.79 -49.38 15.94
CA VAL A 57 5.11 -50.05 15.98
C VAL A 57 5.91 -49.67 17.24
N TYR A 58 5.76 -48.43 17.69
CA TYR A 58 6.27 -47.96 18.96
C TYR A 58 5.09 -47.52 19.82
N GLU A 59 4.98 -48.07 21.02
CA GLU A 59 3.92 -47.69 21.94
C GLU A 59 3.99 -46.19 22.20
N TRP A 60 2.85 -45.53 21.98
CA TRP A 60 2.72 -44.12 22.27
C TRP A 60 1.97 -43.95 23.59
N PRO A 61 2.60 -43.39 24.63
CA PRO A 61 1.96 -43.29 25.92
C PRO A 61 0.91 -42.18 25.96
N CYS A 62 -0.12 -42.36 26.81
CA CYS A 62 -1.11 -41.32 27.10
C CYS A 62 -0.47 -40.11 27.81
N ARG A 63 -1.18 -38.98 27.82
CA ARG A 63 -0.70 -37.71 28.38
C ARG A 63 -0.25 -37.79 29.86
N ASP A 64 -0.82 -38.71 30.63
CA ASP A 64 -0.54 -38.85 32.06
C ASP A 64 0.83 -39.51 32.34
N HIS A 65 1.45 -40.13 31.32
CA HIS A 65 2.78 -40.69 31.42
C HIS A 65 3.88 -39.61 31.43
N TYR A 66 3.61 -38.42 30.87
CA TYR A 66 4.62 -37.37 30.78
C TYR A 66 4.73 -36.63 32.13
N PRO A 67 5.95 -36.44 32.67
CA PRO A 67 6.15 -35.75 33.95
C PRO A 67 5.58 -34.33 34.00
N SER A 68 5.58 -33.64 32.86
CA SER A 68 5.01 -32.32 32.69
C SER A 68 4.36 -32.20 31.32
N GLN A 69 3.03 -32.19 31.30
CA GLN A 69 2.26 -32.01 30.07
C GLN A 69 2.51 -30.63 29.43
N PRO A 70 2.61 -29.52 30.19
CA PRO A 70 2.96 -28.21 29.62
C PRO A 70 4.33 -28.20 28.94
N ASP A 71 5.36 -28.79 29.57
CA ASP A 71 6.71 -28.81 28.99
C ASP A 71 6.77 -29.67 27.73
N ARG A 72 6.06 -30.80 27.73
CA ARG A 72 5.92 -31.66 26.56
C ARG A 72 5.26 -30.91 25.40
N LEU A 73 4.14 -30.22 25.67
CA LEU A 73 3.44 -29.42 24.66
C LEU A 73 4.33 -28.29 24.13
N ASP A 74 5.04 -27.58 25.00
CA ASP A 74 5.91 -26.49 24.61
C ASP A 74 7.11 -26.96 23.77
N ALA A 75 7.68 -28.12 24.09
CA ALA A 75 8.75 -28.74 23.30
C ALA A 75 8.28 -29.06 21.86
N ILE A 76 7.09 -29.65 21.71
CA ILE A 76 6.50 -29.94 20.39
C ILE A 76 6.14 -28.64 19.67
N ARG A 77 5.56 -27.67 20.36
CA ARG A 77 5.23 -26.35 19.81
C ARG A 77 6.47 -25.67 19.26
N LYS A 78 7.55 -25.58 20.04
CA LYS A 78 8.82 -24.97 19.62
C LYS A 78 9.44 -25.65 18.41
N LYS A 79 9.32 -26.97 18.33
CA LYS A 79 9.89 -27.76 17.24
C LYS A 79 9.13 -27.63 15.93
N TYR A 80 7.79 -27.59 15.97
CA TYR A 80 6.96 -27.73 14.77
C TYR A 80 5.99 -26.58 14.49
N LEU A 81 5.53 -25.85 15.51
CA LEU A 81 4.40 -24.91 15.39
C LEU A 81 4.81 -23.42 15.40
N ILE A 82 6.12 -23.13 15.52
CA ILE A 82 6.65 -21.75 15.50
C ILE A 82 7.11 -21.40 14.08
N ARG A 83 6.98 -20.11 13.72
CA ARG A 83 7.56 -19.54 12.49
C ARG A 83 9.07 -19.74 12.42
N GLY A 84 9.58 -19.92 11.20
CA GLY A 84 11.01 -20.16 10.98
C GLY A 84 11.53 -21.52 11.44
N CYS A 85 10.67 -22.45 11.88
CA CYS A 85 11.12 -23.84 12.04
C CYS A 85 11.34 -24.45 10.64
N TYR A 86 12.50 -25.08 10.42
CA TYR A 86 12.85 -25.76 9.17
C TYR A 86 12.16 -27.13 9.06
N THR A 87 10.84 -27.15 9.25
CA THR A 87 9.99 -28.35 9.16
C THR A 87 8.94 -28.14 8.07
N PRO A 88 8.37 -29.22 7.49
CA PRO A 88 7.29 -29.08 6.52
C PRO A 88 6.11 -28.26 7.03
N PHE A 89 5.74 -28.39 8.30
CA PHE A 89 4.66 -27.59 8.86
C PHE A 89 5.05 -26.12 9.01
N GLY A 90 6.32 -25.85 9.37
CA GLY A 90 6.91 -24.51 9.38
C GLY A 90 6.82 -23.83 8.02
N GLU A 91 7.13 -24.54 6.93
CA GLU A 91 7.01 -24.02 5.56
C GLU A 91 5.55 -23.64 5.22
N ILE A 92 4.55 -24.42 5.65
CA ILE A 92 3.13 -24.08 5.46
C ILE A 92 2.76 -22.81 6.24
N ILE A 93 3.28 -22.66 7.46
CA ILE A 93 3.08 -21.42 8.26
C ILE A 93 3.70 -20.22 7.56
N GLU A 94 4.93 -20.35 7.05
CA GLU A 94 5.61 -19.29 6.31
C GLU A 94 4.87 -18.94 5.02
N LEU A 95 4.40 -19.93 4.27
CA LEU A 95 3.62 -19.73 3.05
C LEU A 95 2.32 -18.97 3.33
N LYS A 96 1.62 -19.31 4.42
CA LYS A 96 0.43 -18.55 4.85
C LYS A 96 0.79 -17.12 5.25
N ALA A 97 1.88 -16.92 5.98
CA ALA A 97 2.31 -15.59 6.37
C ALA A 97 2.66 -14.73 5.15
N PHE A 98 3.30 -15.33 4.14
CA PHE A 98 3.59 -14.70 2.87
C PHE A 98 2.31 -14.33 2.10
N ALA A 99 1.37 -15.26 1.94
CA ALA A 99 0.07 -14.99 1.32
C ALA A 99 -0.67 -13.83 2.02
N LYS A 100 -0.67 -13.81 3.36
CA LYS A 100 -1.26 -12.72 4.15
C LYS A 100 -0.57 -11.36 3.90
N SER A 101 0.75 -11.36 3.67
CA SER A 101 1.48 -10.14 3.33
C SER A 101 1.06 -9.56 1.98
N ILE A 102 0.80 -10.43 1.00
CA ILE A 102 0.28 -10.05 -0.32
C ILE A 102 -1.13 -9.46 -0.17
N VAL A 103 -2.02 -10.18 0.52
CA VAL A 103 -3.40 -9.73 0.80
C VAL A 103 -3.43 -8.36 1.48
N LYS A 104 -2.53 -8.11 2.43
CA LYS A 104 -2.45 -6.81 3.13
C LYS A 104 -1.98 -5.69 2.18
N ARG A 105 -1.10 -5.99 1.23
CA ARG A 105 -0.57 -5.02 0.26
C ARG A 105 -1.59 -4.71 -0.84
N GLU A 106 -2.26 -5.73 -1.34
CA GLU A 106 -3.23 -5.61 -2.44
C GLU A 106 -4.60 -5.12 -1.96
N GLY A 107 -4.90 -5.29 -0.66
CA GLY A 107 -6.22 -4.97 -0.11
C GLY A 107 -7.23 -6.05 -0.45
N ILE A 108 -8.44 -5.96 0.13
CA ILE A 108 -9.53 -6.86 -0.25
C ILE A 108 -9.96 -6.46 -1.67
N PRO A 109 -10.00 -7.39 -2.65
CA PRO A 109 -10.58 -7.11 -3.96
C PRO A 109 -11.99 -6.59 -3.71
N GLY A 110 -12.22 -5.30 -4.00
CA GLY A 110 -13.55 -4.75 -3.93
C GLY A 110 -14.41 -5.51 -4.93
N ASN A 111 -15.53 -6.09 -4.48
CA ASN A 111 -16.59 -6.45 -5.42
C ASN A 111 -17.06 -5.14 -6.03
N LEU A 112 -16.59 -4.85 -7.24
CA LEU A 112 -17.05 -3.73 -8.03
C LEU A 112 -18.06 -4.27 -9.03
N SER A 113 -19.31 -3.88 -8.87
CA SER A 113 -20.36 -4.16 -9.85
C SER A 113 -20.74 -2.86 -10.54
N TRP A 114 -20.70 -2.88 -11.87
CA TRP A 114 -21.24 -1.80 -12.68
C TRP A 114 -22.76 -1.87 -12.70
N ASP A 115 -23.43 -0.73 -12.61
CA ASP A 115 -24.84 -0.67 -12.97
C ASP A 115 -24.99 -0.90 -14.48
N PRO A 116 -26.15 -1.41 -14.95
CA PRO A 116 -26.39 -1.67 -16.37
C PRO A 116 -26.25 -0.43 -17.27
N ASP A 117 -26.40 0.76 -16.70
CA ASP A 117 -26.26 2.04 -17.41
C ASP A 117 -24.80 2.47 -17.60
N GLY A 118 -23.84 1.83 -16.93
CA GLY A 118 -22.43 2.18 -16.93
C GLY A 118 -22.10 3.54 -16.29
N GLN A 119 -23.07 4.21 -15.68
CA GLN A 119 -22.91 5.55 -15.08
C GLN A 119 -22.58 5.49 -13.59
N SER A 120 -22.80 4.33 -12.97
CA SER A 120 -22.51 4.10 -11.55
C SER A 120 -21.85 2.75 -11.34
N PHE A 121 -21.10 2.63 -10.26
CA PHE A 121 -20.61 1.34 -9.78
C PHE A 121 -20.79 1.24 -8.26
N THR A 122 -21.02 0.03 -7.77
CA THR A 122 -21.13 -0.26 -6.34
C THR A 122 -19.86 -0.96 -5.87
N ILE A 123 -19.25 -0.44 -4.81
CA ILE A 123 -18.16 -1.11 -4.10
C ILE A 123 -18.76 -1.86 -2.90
N GLY A 124 -18.48 -3.17 -2.83
CA GLY A 124 -18.95 -4.02 -1.73
C GLY A 124 -20.45 -4.28 -1.83
N HIS A 125 -21.19 -4.04 -0.75
CA HIS A 125 -22.63 -4.32 -0.70
C HIS A 125 -23.49 -3.05 -0.86
N ASP A 126 -23.06 -1.90 -0.35
CA ASP A 126 -23.97 -0.73 -0.22
C ASP A 126 -23.40 0.62 -0.68
N THR A 127 -22.12 0.70 -1.08
CA THR A 127 -21.52 1.99 -1.44
C THR A 127 -21.57 2.21 -2.96
N LYS A 128 -22.63 2.88 -3.41
CA LYS A 128 -22.79 3.27 -4.82
C LYS A 128 -22.10 4.60 -5.11
N PHE A 129 -21.27 4.62 -6.15
CA PHE A 129 -20.61 5.82 -6.65
C PHE A 129 -21.13 6.13 -8.05
N LYS A 130 -21.49 7.39 -8.30
CA LYS A 130 -21.74 7.87 -9.66
C LYS A 130 -20.41 8.28 -10.29
N LEU A 131 -20.23 7.93 -11.56
CA LEU A 131 -19.05 8.34 -12.32
C LEU A 131 -18.96 9.88 -12.41
N SER A 132 -20.10 10.57 -12.49
CA SER A 132 -20.14 12.04 -12.47
C SER A 132 -19.61 12.64 -11.17
N GLU A 133 -19.88 12.03 -10.01
CA GLU A 133 -19.37 12.47 -8.71
C GLU A 133 -17.86 12.21 -8.59
N PHE A 134 -17.40 11.07 -9.13
CA PHE A 134 -15.98 10.76 -9.23
C PHE A 134 -15.25 11.79 -10.10
N CYS A 135 -15.75 12.05 -11.30
CA CYS A 135 -15.20 13.06 -12.21
C CYS A 135 -15.24 14.46 -11.59
N ALA A 136 -16.34 14.84 -10.94
CA ALA A 136 -16.45 16.14 -10.26
C ALA A 136 -15.42 16.28 -9.13
N THR A 137 -15.16 15.21 -8.39
CA THR A 137 -14.13 15.19 -7.33
C THR A 137 -12.74 15.39 -7.94
N HIS A 138 -12.46 14.71 -9.05
CA HIS A 138 -11.18 14.85 -9.75
C HIS A 138 -10.99 16.25 -10.34
N CYS A 139 -12.01 16.78 -11.04
CA CYS A 139 -12.01 18.15 -11.55
C CYS A 139 -11.81 19.17 -10.42
N LYS A 140 -12.45 18.96 -9.26
CA LYS A 140 -12.26 19.83 -8.09
C LYS A 140 -10.83 19.77 -7.57
N ALA A 141 -10.22 18.58 -7.53
CA ALA A 141 -8.83 18.43 -7.11
C ALA A 141 -7.87 19.15 -8.07
N ILE A 142 -8.06 18.99 -9.38
CA ILE A 142 -7.29 19.71 -10.41
C ILE A 142 -7.45 21.22 -10.23
N ARG A 143 -8.68 21.72 -10.08
CA ARG A 143 -8.94 23.15 -9.88
C ARG A 143 -8.26 23.69 -8.61
N LEU A 144 -8.31 22.95 -7.51
CA LEU A 144 -7.62 23.35 -6.27
C LEU A 144 -6.11 23.41 -6.44
N VAL A 145 -5.51 22.48 -7.18
CA VAL A 145 -4.09 22.53 -7.50
C VAL A 145 -3.79 23.74 -8.37
N GLN A 146 -4.61 23.99 -9.40
CA GLN A 146 -4.46 25.16 -10.28
C GLN A 146 -4.51 26.46 -9.48
N GLU A 147 -5.52 26.64 -8.62
CA GLU A 147 -5.66 27.82 -7.75
C GLU A 147 -4.42 28.04 -6.87
N ARG A 148 -3.82 26.97 -6.35
CA ARG A 148 -2.58 27.06 -5.55
C ARG A 148 -1.36 27.38 -6.39
N VAL A 149 -1.26 26.82 -7.59
CA VAL A 149 -0.19 27.16 -8.54
C VAL A 149 -0.31 28.62 -8.94
N ASP A 150 -1.50 29.10 -9.28
CA ASP A 150 -1.74 30.50 -9.64
C ASP A 150 -1.37 31.46 -8.49
N GLU A 151 -1.72 31.09 -7.26
CA GLU A 151 -1.32 31.82 -6.04
C GLU A 151 0.22 31.86 -5.88
N MET A 152 0.89 30.72 -6.07
CA MET A 152 2.36 30.64 -6.01
C MET A 152 3.04 31.41 -7.15
N MET A 153 2.40 31.48 -8.31
CA MET A 153 2.89 32.21 -9.48
C MET A 153 2.55 33.70 -9.45
N LEU A 154 1.81 34.17 -8.43
CA LEU A 154 1.41 35.57 -8.26
C LEU A 154 0.72 36.15 -9.51
N GLY A 155 -0.11 35.36 -10.18
CA GLY A 155 -0.78 35.76 -11.41
C GLY A 155 0.12 35.84 -12.65
N LEU A 156 1.37 35.36 -12.58
CA LEU A 156 2.22 35.19 -13.76
C LEU A 156 1.66 34.06 -14.63
N GLU A 157 1.02 34.43 -15.74
CA GLU A 157 0.61 33.47 -16.77
C GLU A 157 1.84 33.06 -17.60
N VAL A 158 2.16 31.76 -17.56
CA VAL A 158 3.22 31.18 -18.38
C VAL A 158 2.57 30.27 -19.41
N ASN A 159 2.49 30.77 -20.65
CA ASN A 159 1.97 30.01 -21.78
C ASN A 159 3.06 29.04 -22.29
N ILE A 160 3.19 27.91 -21.61
CA ILE A 160 4.12 26.83 -21.97
C ILE A 160 3.29 25.66 -22.47
N ASP A 161 3.62 25.16 -23.67
CA ASP A 161 3.16 23.86 -24.09
C ASP A 161 3.96 22.78 -23.35
N THR A 162 3.32 22.13 -22.39
CA THR A 162 3.96 21.08 -21.57
C THR A 162 4.34 19.85 -22.38
N ASP A 163 3.68 19.60 -23.52
CA ASP A 163 3.97 18.44 -24.36
C ASP A 163 5.28 18.61 -25.14
N GLU A 164 5.74 19.86 -25.33
CA GLU A 164 7.01 20.18 -25.99
C GLU A 164 8.22 20.18 -25.04
N ILE A 165 8.00 20.10 -23.72
CA ILE A 165 9.08 20.10 -22.72
C ILE A 165 9.87 18.78 -22.79
N GLN A 166 11.18 18.89 -22.96
CA GLN A 166 12.13 17.77 -22.94
C GLN A 166 12.91 17.75 -21.64
N ASP A 167 12.93 16.59 -20.96
CA ASP A 167 13.71 16.36 -19.74
C ASP A 167 14.73 15.24 -19.98
N ASP A 168 16.02 15.53 -19.82
CA ASP A 168 17.10 14.53 -19.82
C ASP A 168 17.29 13.91 -18.42
N LEU A 169 16.51 12.87 -18.15
CA LEU A 169 16.57 12.09 -16.90
C LEU A 169 17.91 11.37 -16.69
N THR A 170 18.81 11.35 -17.69
CA THR A 170 20.13 10.71 -17.57
C THR A 170 21.21 11.67 -17.07
N CYS A 171 20.95 12.98 -17.09
CA CYS A 171 21.88 13.99 -16.62
C CYS A 171 22.03 13.95 -15.08
N ARG A 172 23.22 13.59 -14.59
CA ARG A 172 23.54 13.53 -13.15
C ARG A 172 24.31 14.74 -12.63
N LYS A 173 24.35 15.83 -13.39
CA LYS A 173 25.06 17.04 -12.98
C LYS A 173 24.32 17.69 -11.80
N ALA A 174 25.02 17.95 -10.70
CA ALA A 174 24.44 18.65 -9.56
C ALA A 174 23.95 20.04 -9.97
N GLY A 175 22.70 20.37 -9.61
CA GLY A 175 22.06 21.64 -9.95
C GLY A 175 21.48 21.72 -11.37
N TRP A 176 21.45 20.61 -12.10
CA TRP A 176 20.79 20.55 -13.41
C TRP A 176 19.26 20.52 -13.28
N SER A 177 18.58 21.15 -14.24
CA SER A 177 17.12 21.15 -14.40
C SER A 177 16.80 21.30 -15.89
N PHE A 178 15.69 20.70 -16.35
CA PHE A 178 15.18 20.89 -17.72
C PHE A 178 14.98 22.37 -18.09
N MET A 179 14.81 23.28 -17.12
CA MET A 179 14.72 24.72 -17.39
C MET A 179 16.00 25.30 -18.00
N GLN A 180 17.15 24.65 -17.77
CA GLN A 180 18.45 25.04 -18.34
C GLN A 180 18.65 24.50 -19.76
N ASP A 181 17.77 23.61 -20.24
CA ASP A 181 17.83 23.15 -21.63
C ASP A 181 17.26 24.23 -22.55
N THR A 182 18.12 24.74 -23.42
CA THR A 182 17.78 25.73 -24.45
C THR A 182 16.60 25.32 -25.35
N LYS A 183 16.35 24.01 -25.51
CA LYS A 183 15.22 23.50 -26.29
C LYS A 183 13.87 23.85 -25.67
N ASN A 184 13.80 23.94 -24.34
CA ASN A 184 12.56 24.22 -23.61
C ASN A 184 12.23 25.73 -23.61
N LYS A 185 13.19 26.60 -23.96
CA LYS A 185 13.02 28.07 -24.00
C LYS A 185 12.45 28.65 -22.69
N LEU A 186 12.88 28.09 -21.54
CA LEU A 186 12.39 28.45 -20.20
C LEU A 186 13.37 29.33 -19.40
N ALA A 187 14.46 29.79 -20.02
CA ALA A 187 15.58 30.40 -19.32
C ALA A 187 15.24 31.72 -18.61
N ASP A 188 14.26 32.47 -19.11
CA ASP A 188 13.84 33.79 -18.61
C ASP A 188 12.70 33.72 -17.57
N ILE A 189 12.11 32.54 -17.35
CA ILE A 189 10.90 32.41 -16.52
C ILE A 189 11.18 32.74 -15.06
N TRP A 190 12.37 32.39 -14.55
CA TRP A 190 12.77 32.74 -13.19
C TRP A 190 12.91 34.25 -12.99
N GLU A 191 13.48 34.95 -13.97
CA GLU A 191 13.63 36.41 -13.93
C GLU A 191 12.24 37.06 -13.96
N ARG A 192 11.34 36.59 -14.83
CA ARG A 192 9.96 37.08 -14.90
C ARG A 192 9.19 36.86 -13.59
N LEU A 193 9.36 35.72 -12.94
CA LEU A 193 8.73 35.44 -11.64
C LEU A 193 9.32 36.33 -10.53
N ALA A 194 10.64 36.52 -10.51
CA ALA A 194 11.31 37.41 -9.57
C ALA A 194 10.86 38.87 -9.76
N ASP A 195 10.72 39.34 -10.99
CA ASP A 195 10.19 40.68 -11.29
C ASP A 195 8.74 40.82 -10.84
N THR A 196 7.91 39.80 -11.05
CA THR A 196 6.52 39.77 -10.59
C THR A 196 6.43 39.85 -9.06
N LEU A 197 7.31 39.14 -8.34
CA LEU A 197 7.45 39.21 -6.88
C LEU A 197 7.80 40.63 -6.40
N VAL A 198 8.74 41.30 -7.08
CA VAL A 198 9.15 42.68 -6.77
C VAL A 198 7.99 43.66 -7.00
N LEU A 199 7.25 43.50 -8.10
CA LEU A 199 6.08 44.34 -8.39
C LEU A 199 4.96 44.16 -7.35
N HIS A 200 4.66 42.91 -6.98
CA HIS A 200 3.64 42.61 -5.96
C HIS A 200 4.02 43.14 -4.57
N THR A 201 5.28 43.06 -4.17
CA THR A 201 5.75 43.61 -2.89
C THR A 201 5.73 45.14 -2.89
N HIS A 202 6.12 45.80 -3.98
CA HIS A 202 6.01 47.27 -4.09
C HIS A 202 4.57 47.77 -4.10
N ALA A 203 3.64 47.07 -4.78
CA ALA A 203 2.21 47.40 -4.75
C ALA A 203 1.63 47.33 -3.32
N HIS A 204 2.01 46.31 -2.55
CA HIS A 204 1.64 46.18 -1.13
C HIS A 204 2.23 47.28 -0.24
N THR A 205 3.46 47.72 -0.53
CA THR A 205 4.15 48.76 0.27
C THR A 205 3.63 50.18 -0.04
N SER A 206 3.16 50.40 -1.27
CA SER A 206 2.60 51.68 -1.73
C SER A 206 1.25 52.01 -1.10
N LEU A 207 0.48 50.98 -0.74
CA LEU A 207 -0.79 51.10 0.00
C LEU A 207 -0.60 51.41 1.49
N LEU A 208 0.63 51.39 2.01
CA LEU A 208 0.97 51.57 3.43
C LEU A 208 1.75 52.86 3.73
N ARG A 209 1.89 53.82 2.79
CA ARG A 209 2.54 55.11 3.11
C ARG A 209 1.63 56.00 4.00
N PRO A 210 2.14 56.56 5.12
CA PRO A 210 1.38 57.50 5.93
C PRO A 210 1.30 58.87 5.25
N VAL A 211 0.11 59.46 5.26
CA VAL A 211 -0.16 60.84 4.81
C VAL A 211 0.67 61.81 5.66
N GLY A 212 1.56 62.57 5.02
CA GLY A 212 2.44 63.54 5.66
C GLY A 212 1.73 64.86 6.04
N HIS A 213 2.08 65.33 7.24
CA HIS A 213 2.13 66.71 7.77
C HIS A 213 1.11 67.78 7.33
N CYS A 214 0.29 68.22 8.30
CA CYS A 214 -0.40 69.53 8.30
C CYS A 214 0.56 70.67 8.68
N PRO A 215 0.40 71.90 8.12
CA PRO A 215 1.19 73.06 8.50
C PRO A 215 0.66 73.68 9.81
N GLU A 216 1.57 74.07 10.71
CA GLU A 216 1.27 74.84 11.92
C GLU A 216 0.77 76.24 11.56
N GLY A 217 -0.51 76.50 11.83
CA GLY A 217 -1.11 77.83 11.80
C GLY A 217 -0.97 78.50 13.16
N SER A 218 -0.27 79.63 13.19
CA SER A 218 -0.20 80.59 14.28
C SER A 218 -1.58 81.16 14.62
N MET A 219 -1.97 81.15 15.89
CA MET A 219 -2.99 82.06 16.42
C MET A 219 -2.36 82.89 17.54
N SER A 220 -2.23 84.20 17.26
CA SER A 220 -2.38 85.26 18.26
C SER A 220 -3.87 85.60 18.39
#